data_AF-A0A6L9IPW7-F1
#
_entry.id   AF-A0A6L9IPW7-F1
#
_cell.length_a   1.000
_cell.length_b   1.000
_cell.length_c   1.000
_cell.angle_alpha   90.00
_cell.angle_beta   90.00
_cell.angle_gamma   90.00
#
_symmetry.space_group_name_H-M   'P 1'
#
loop_
_entity.id
_entity.type
_entity.pdbx_description
1 polymer ?
#
loop_
_entity_poly.entity_id
_entity_poly.type
_entity_poly.pdbx_seq_one_letter_code
_entity_poly.pdbx_strand_id
1 'polypeptide(L)'
;MPNETPLGKVTAFVTRETRDGRQLLVFKHPSAGIQLPAGTIEPGEHPEDAVMREVREETGLGGGAGTVRLVQRLLTVEDLLAPDLRVLLAATPLATAPRPDAEFLSGDLARGLQLRVLETHHTYARVAYEIFITDNPAPLDVIRGWMPLTVLTRRVVRHLFHLRASPFTADRWTLRSDHGHEFAMRWVDLTTMPDLVPQHAEWLMLVRDRLRA
;
A
#
# COMPACT_ATOMS: atom_id res chain seq x y z
N MET A 1 13.76 -5.53 -20.33
CA MET A 1 14.04 -4.08 -20.35
C MET A 1 14.67 -3.68 -19.02
N PRO A 2 16.01 -3.59 -18.90
CA PRO A 2 16.68 -3.44 -17.60
C PRO A 2 16.61 -2.03 -16.95
N ASN A 3 15.88 -1.08 -17.53
CA ASN A 3 15.98 0.35 -17.14
C ASN A 3 14.64 0.99 -16.71
N GLU A 4 13.63 0.18 -16.39
CA GLU A 4 12.35 0.70 -15.87
C GLU A 4 12.53 1.13 -14.41
N THR A 5 12.15 2.36 -14.08
CA THR A 5 12.22 2.89 -12.70
C THR A 5 11.23 2.12 -11.82
N PRO A 6 11.67 1.50 -10.71
CA PRO A 6 10.74 0.81 -9.81
C PRO A 6 9.94 1.81 -8.99
N LEU A 7 8.71 1.42 -8.65
CA LEU A 7 7.94 2.11 -7.62
C LEU A 7 8.30 1.54 -6.25
N GLY A 8 8.73 2.40 -5.33
CA GLY A 8 8.98 2.04 -3.94
C GLY A 8 7.68 1.91 -3.14
N LYS A 9 7.58 0.86 -2.31
CA LYS A 9 6.50 0.66 -1.33
C LYS A 9 7.07 0.22 0.02
N VAL A 10 6.28 0.37 1.07
CA VAL A 10 6.62 -0.05 2.43
C VAL A 10 5.50 -0.85 3.08
N THR A 11 5.86 -1.76 3.96
CA THR A 11 4.91 -2.46 4.86
C THR A 11 5.49 -2.48 6.27
N ALA A 12 4.66 -2.13 7.25
CA ALA A 12 4.99 -2.11 8.66
C ALA A 12 4.46 -3.35 9.39
N PHE A 13 5.34 -4.01 10.12
CA PHE A 13 4.99 -4.99 11.14
C PHE A 13 5.16 -4.32 12.51
N VAL A 14 4.08 -3.75 13.02
CA VAL A 14 4.10 -3.05 14.31
C VAL A 14 3.81 -4.05 15.43
N THR A 15 4.76 -4.21 16.34
CA THR A 15 4.64 -5.14 17.48
C THR A 15 4.53 -4.41 18.81
N ARG A 16 3.89 -5.03 19.80
CA ARG A 16 4.02 -4.64 21.22
C ARG A 16 4.31 -5.87 22.08
N GLU A 17 5.01 -5.66 23.18
CA GLU A 17 5.21 -6.69 24.20
C GLU A 17 4.09 -6.60 25.23
N THR A 18 3.49 -7.73 25.60
CA THR A 18 2.56 -7.84 26.73
C THR A 18 3.04 -8.94 27.68
N ARG A 19 2.33 -9.13 28.80
CA ARG A 19 2.60 -10.25 29.72
C ARG A 19 2.34 -11.61 29.07
N ASP A 20 1.40 -11.66 28.13
CA ASP A 20 0.96 -12.89 27.48
C ASP A 20 1.76 -13.19 26.19
N GLY A 21 2.67 -12.30 25.82
CA GLY A 21 3.56 -12.47 24.68
C GLY A 21 3.58 -11.27 23.72
N ARG A 22 4.19 -11.48 22.56
CA ARG A 22 4.32 -10.45 21.53
C ARG A 22 3.09 -10.42 20.64
N GLN A 23 2.54 -9.23 20.44
CA GLN A 23 1.37 -9.02 19.60
C GLN A 23 1.73 -8.19 18.37
N LEU A 24 0.97 -8.38 17.29
CA LEU A 24 1.04 -7.66 16.03
C LEU A 24 -0.18 -6.74 15.89
N LEU A 25 0.02 -5.52 15.43
CA LEU A 25 -1.06 -4.61 15.10
C LEU A 25 -1.62 -4.95 13.72
N VAL A 26 -2.95 -5.03 13.64
CA VAL A 26 -3.68 -5.12 12.37
C VAL A 26 -4.85 -4.13 12.41
N PHE A 27 -5.34 -3.72 11.25
CA PHE A 27 -6.58 -2.95 11.14
C PHE A 27 -7.56 -3.62 10.18
N LYS A 28 -8.85 -3.49 10.44
CA LYS A 28 -9.92 -3.92 9.52
C LYS A 28 -10.36 -2.73 8.67
N HIS A 29 -10.20 -2.85 7.36
CA HIS A 29 -10.81 -1.96 6.38
C HIS A 29 -12.28 -2.36 6.18
N PRO A 30 -13.24 -1.43 6.08
CA PRO A 30 -14.66 -1.75 5.96
C PRO A 30 -14.97 -2.66 4.76
N SER A 31 -14.27 -2.45 3.63
CA SER A 31 -14.50 -3.15 2.36
C SER A 31 -13.34 -4.03 1.87
N ALA A 32 -12.20 -4.05 2.58
CA ALA A 32 -10.96 -4.63 2.05
C ALA A 32 -10.25 -5.57 3.05
N GLY A 33 -11.00 -6.16 3.99
CA GLY A 33 -10.47 -7.16 4.91
C GLY A 33 -9.51 -6.60 5.96
N ILE A 34 -8.73 -7.50 6.57
CA ILE A 34 -7.76 -7.16 7.62
C ILE A 34 -6.38 -6.97 7.00
N GLN A 35 -5.72 -5.88 7.36
CA GLN A 35 -4.49 -5.42 6.73
C GLN A 35 -3.44 -5.01 7.76
N LEU A 36 -2.24 -4.77 7.24
CA LEU A 36 -1.07 -4.23 7.93
C LEU A 36 -0.83 -2.82 7.36
N PRO A 37 -0.25 -1.89 8.15
CA PRO A 37 0.03 -0.57 7.62
C PRO A 37 1.02 -0.64 6.46
N ALA A 38 0.68 -0.03 5.32
CA ALA A 38 1.45 -0.16 4.10
C ALA A 38 1.10 0.94 3.09
N GLY A 39 2.10 1.40 2.35
CA GLY A 39 1.83 2.39 1.31
C GLY A 39 2.99 2.62 0.36
N THR A 40 2.90 3.72 -0.37
CA THR A 40 3.82 4.06 -1.46
C THR A 40 4.87 5.05 -0.95
N ILE A 41 6.11 4.86 -1.38
CA ILE A 41 7.19 5.80 -1.08
C ILE A 41 7.04 7.01 -2.02
N GLU A 42 6.98 8.20 -1.45
CA GLU A 42 6.86 9.43 -2.22
C GLU A 42 8.18 9.81 -2.90
N PRO A 43 8.15 10.59 -3.99
CA PRO A 43 9.37 11.04 -4.66
C PRO A 43 10.33 11.76 -3.70
N GLY A 44 11.56 11.25 -3.59
CA GLY A 44 12.59 11.78 -2.70
C GLY A 44 12.45 11.38 -1.22
N GLU A 45 11.41 10.62 -0.86
CA GLU A 45 11.20 10.14 0.51
C GLU A 45 12.08 8.92 0.80
N HIS A 46 12.73 8.91 1.98
CA HIS A 46 13.44 7.71 2.43
C HIS A 46 12.44 6.63 2.86
N PRO A 47 12.69 5.33 2.59
CA PRO A 47 11.75 4.27 2.96
C PRO A 47 11.44 4.21 4.47
N GLU A 48 12.39 4.57 5.32
CA GLU A 48 12.23 4.69 6.77
C GLU A 48 11.22 5.79 7.16
N ASP A 49 11.25 6.93 6.47
CA ASP A 49 10.31 8.02 6.70
C ASP A 49 8.93 7.65 6.17
N ALA A 50 8.86 7.03 5.00
CA ALA A 50 7.63 6.53 4.40
C ALA A 50 6.90 5.56 5.35
N VAL A 51 7.61 4.57 5.91
CA VAL A 51 6.94 3.60 6.81
C VAL A 51 6.47 4.24 8.12
N MET A 52 7.19 5.25 8.63
CA MET A 52 6.75 5.99 9.82
C MET A 52 5.55 6.89 9.51
N ARG A 53 5.47 7.47 8.31
CA ARG A 53 4.31 8.22 7.82
C ARG A 53 3.09 7.32 7.68
N GLU A 54 3.19 6.21 6.94
CA GLU A 54 2.07 5.28 6.73
C GLU A 54 1.54 4.72 8.06
N VAL A 55 2.43 4.34 9.00
CA VAL A 55 2.00 3.89 10.32
C VAL A 55 1.25 4.99 11.06
N ARG A 56 1.65 6.26 10.96
CA ARG A 56 0.94 7.37 11.60
C ARG A 56 -0.42 7.60 10.94
N GLU A 57 -0.47 7.66 9.63
CA GLU A 57 -1.67 7.96 8.84
C GLU A 57 -2.72 6.86 8.96
N GLU A 58 -2.31 5.59 8.95
CA GLU A 58 -3.24 4.47 8.95
C GLU A 58 -3.55 3.94 10.35
N THR A 59 -2.73 4.22 11.37
CA THR A 59 -2.92 3.69 12.73
C THR A 59 -3.01 4.75 13.82
N GLY A 60 -2.64 6.00 13.58
CA GLY A 60 -2.58 7.04 14.61
C GLY A 60 -1.42 6.87 15.61
N LEU A 61 -0.61 5.81 15.50
CA LEU A 61 0.62 5.66 16.28
C LEU A 61 1.65 6.70 15.85
N GLY A 62 2.25 7.38 16.83
CA GLY A 62 3.09 8.56 16.59
C GLY A 62 2.29 9.84 16.28
N GLY A 63 0.95 9.80 16.35
CA GLY A 63 0.05 10.94 16.18
C GLY A 63 -0.99 11.14 17.30
N GLY A 64 -1.15 10.17 18.21
CA GLY A 64 -2.01 10.30 19.38
C GLY A 64 -2.41 8.95 20.02
N ALA A 65 -2.43 7.87 19.24
CA ALA A 65 -2.82 6.54 19.73
C ALA A 65 -1.75 5.88 20.62
N GLY A 66 -0.50 6.34 20.55
CA GLY A 66 0.64 5.80 21.29
C GLY A 66 1.96 6.08 20.58
N THR A 67 3.08 5.84 21.25
CA THR A 67 4.42 6.02 20.64
C THR A 67 4.81 4.77 19.86
N VAL A 68 5.50 4.95 18.74
CA VAL A 68 6.07 3.87 17.92
C VAL A 68 7.49 4.24 17.50
N ARG A 69 8.37 3.24 17.41
CA ARG A 69 9.74 3.41 16.92
C ARG A 69 10.09 2.38 15.87
N LEU A 70 10.91 2.79 14.91
CA LEU A 70 11.55 1.88 13.97
C LEU A 70 12.56 0.99 14.70
N VAL A 71 12.51 -0.32 14.43
CA VAL A 71 13.48 -1.29 14.95
C VAL A 71 14.50 -1.64 13.88
N GLN A 72 14.03 -2.10 12.72
CA GLN A 72 14.90 -2.52 11.62
C GLN A 72 14.12 -2.65 10.30
N ARG A 73 14.83 -2.58 9.17
CA ARG A 73 14.38 -3.13 7.89
C ARG A 73 14.59 -4.63 7.90
N LEU A 74 13.52 -5.41 7.76
CA LEU A 74 13.57 -6.86 7.75
C LEU A 74 14.00 -7.37 6.38
N LEU A 75 13.32 -6.95 5.32
CA LEU A 75 13.49 -7.50 3.98
C LEU A 75 13.19 -6.44 2.94
N THR A 76 13.79 -6.58 1.76
CA THR A 76 13.37 -5.87 0.55
C THR A 76 12.98 -6.92 -0.49
N VAL A 77 11.77 -6.82 -1.02
CA VAL A 77 11.20 -7.71 -2.02
C VAL A 77 11.03 -6.92 -3.32
N GLU A 78 11.44 -7.48 -4.44
CA GLU A 78 11.16 -6.92 -5.76
C GLU A 78 10.15 -7.81 -6.47
N ASP A 79 9.01 -7.22 -6.82
CA ASP A 79 7.94 -7.86 -7.57
C ASP A 79 7.91 -7.30 -8.99
N LEU A 80 7.67 -8.18 -9.95
CA LEU A 80 7.35 -7.80 -11.32
C LEU A 80 5.88 -8.11 -11.57
N LEU A 81 5.08 -7.05 -11.77
CA LEU A 81 3.65 -7.20 -12.05
C LEU A 81 3.42 -8.01 -13.33
N ALA A 82 2.23 -8.62 -13.44
CA ALA A 82 1.79 -9.33 -14.63
C ALA A 82 1.96 -8.46 -15.90
N PRO A 83 2.14 -9.06 -17.09
CA PRO A 83 2.47 -8.32 -18.31
C PRO A 83 1.50 -7.17 -18.67
N ASP A 84 0.24 -7.30 -18.30
CA ASP A 84 -0.85 -6.34 -18.55
C ASP A 84 -1.12 -5.39 -17.37
N LEU A 85 -0.37 -5.50 -16.27
CA LEU A 85 -0.52 -4.63 -15.11
C LEU A 85 0.62 -3.63 -15.03
N ARG A 86 0.30 -2.39 -14.66
CA ARG A 86 1.27 -1.33 -14.35
C ARG A 86 0.89 -0.65 -13.05
N VAL A 87 1.85 0.00 -12.43
CA VAL A 87 1.62 0.95 -11.36
C VAL A 87 2.08 2.33 -11.78
N LEU A 88 1.33 3.35 -11.36
CA LEU A 88 1.57 4.73 -11.75
C LEU A 88 2.72 5.36 -10.92
N LEU A 89 3.67 5.99 -11.59
CA LEU A 89 4.84 6.64 -10.99
C LEU A 89 4.58 8.09 -10.56
N ALA A 90 3.50 8.73 -10.97
CA ALA A 90 3.18 10.10 -10.56
C ALA A 90 1.69 10.33 -10.68
N ALA A 91 1.12 11.25 -9.88
CA ALA A 91 -0.26 11.68 -10.11
C ALA A 91 -0.39 12.18 -11.56
N THR A 92 -1.27 11.55 -12.34
CA THR A 92 -1.35 11.80 -13.79
C THR A 92 -2.80 11.68 -14.27
N PRO A 93 -3.31 12.64 -15.06
CA PRO A 93 -4.64 12.54 -15.65
C PRO A 93 -4.65 11.59 -16.84
N LEU A 94 -5.85 11.15 -17.23
CA LEU A 94 -6.06 10.33 -18.42
C LEU A 94 -6.27 11.22 -19.65
N ALA A 95 -5.50 11.01 -20.71
CA ALA A 95 -5.70 11.69 -21.99
C ALA A 95 -6.76 10.97 -22.85
N THR A 96 -7.48 11.72 -23.68
CA THR A 96 -8.49 11.19 -24.62
C THR A 96 -7.87 10.52 -25.84
N ALA A 97 -6.62 10.84 -26.18
CA ALA A 97 -5.89 10.31 -27.33
C ALA A 97 -4.38 10.13 -27.03
N PRO A 98 -3.65 9.24 -27.76
CA PRO A 98 -2.23 8.97 -27.52
C PRO A 98 -1.31 10.04 -28.14
N ARG A 99 -1.49 11.30 -27.74
CA ARG A 99 -0.71 12.44 -28.24
C ARG A 99 -0.57 13.55 -27.19
N PRO A 100 0.50 14.38 -27.24
CA PRO A 100 0.78 15.37 -26.21
C PRO A 100 -0.27 16.48 -26.04
N ASP A 101 -0.99 16.81 -27.11
CA ASP A 101 -1.98 17.90 -27.17
C ASP A 101 -3.43 17.42 -27.02
N ALA A 102 -3.62 16.18 -26.56
CA ALA A 102 -4.95 15.63 -26.31
C ALA A 102 -5.63 16.32 -25.12
N GLU A 103 -6.96 16.42 -25.16
CA GLU A 103 -7.75 16.78 -23.99
C GLU A 103 -7.64 15.72 -22.91
N PHE A 104 -7.69 16.14 -21.65
CA PHE A 104 -7.63 15.25 -20.49
C PHE A 104 -9.00 15.07 -19.84
N LEU A 105 -9.25 13.87 -19.33
CA LEU A 105 -10.35 13.62 -18.42
C LEU A 105 -10.11 14.38 -17.11
N SER A 106 -11.20 14.76 -16.44
CA SER A 106 -11.13 15.49 -15.17
C SER A 106 -10.56 14.61 -14.06
N GLY A 107 -9.60 15.15 -13.31
CA GLY A 107 -8.98 14.51 -12.16
C GLY A 107 -7.75 13.67 -12.50
N ASP A 108 -6.86 13.56 -11.52
CA ASP A 108 -5.64 12.77 -11.62
C ASP A 108 -5.82 11.40 -10.99
N LEU A 109 -5.24 10.39 -11.62
CA LEU A 109 -5.04 9.09 -10.98
C LEU A 109 -3.81 9.19 -10.07
N ALA A 110 -3.94 8.74 -8.82
CA ALA A 110 -2.88 8.87 -7.83
C ALA A 110 -1.65 8.00 -8.13
N ARG A 111 -0.47 8.47 -7.71
CA ARG A 111 0.76 7.65 -7.70
C ARG A 111 0.53 6.36 -6.90
N GLY A 112 1.13 5.27 -7.35
CA GLY A 112 1.02 3.98 -6.69
C GLY A 112 -0.25 3.20 -7.00
N LEU A 113 -1.18 3.78 -7.77
CA LEU A 113 -2.36 3.12 -8.28
C LEU A 113 -2.00 2.07 -9.33
N GLN A 114 -2.53 0.87 -9.17
CA GLN A 114 -2.37 -0.21 -10.14
C GLN A 114 -3.44 -0.09 -11.23
N LEU A 115 -3.02 -0.22 -12.49
CA LEU A 115 -3.85 -0.05 -13.68
C LEU A 115 -3.65 -1.24 -14.62
N ARG A 116 -4.70 -1.59 -15.37
CA ARG A 116 -4.60 -2.57 -16.46
C ARG A 116 -4.28 -1.85 -17.76
N VAL A 117 -3.24 -2.28 -18.45
CA VAL A 117 -2.92 -1.84 -19.81
C VAL A 117 -3.76 -2.65 -20.80
N LEU A 118 -4.54 -1.95 -21.61
CA LEU A 118 -5.39 -2.53 -22.65
C LEU A 118 -4.63 -2.67 -23.97
N GLU A 119 -3.88 -1.62 -24.34
CA GLU A 119 -3.07 -1.58 -25.55
C GLU A 119 -1.98 -0.50 -25.45
N THR A 120 -1.01 -0.55 -26.35
CA THR A 120 0.08 0.43 -26.44
C THR A 120 0.14 1.03 -27.84
N HIS A 121 0.37 2.34 -27.91
CA HIS A 121 0.53 3.08 -29.17
C HIS A 121 1.73 4.04 -29.05
N HIS A 122 2.81 3.74 -29.77
CA HIS A 122 4.11 4.43 -29.65
C HIS A 122 4.57 4.55 -28.18
N THR A 123 4.59 5.78 -27.65
CA THR A 123 5.03 6.10 -26.28
C THR A 123 3.88 6.17 -25.28
N TYR A 124 2.67 5.73 -25.65
CA TYR A 124 1.47 5.78 -24.81
C TYR A 124 0.91 4.38 -24.56
N ALA A 125 0.25 4.21 -23.42
CA ALA A 125 -0.61 3.07 -23.12
C ALA A 125 -2.04 3.54 -22.91
N ARG A 126 -3.01 2.80 -23.46
CA ARG A 126 -4.40 2.93 -23.05
C ARG A 126 -4.61 2.05 -21.83
N VAL A 127 -5.09 2.64 -20.75
CA VAL A 127 -5.29 1.96 -19.46
C VAL A 127 -6.77 1.91 -19.09
N ALA A 128 -7.11 0.96 -18.22
CA ALA A 128 -8.38 0.91 -17.52
C ALA A 128 -8.13 1.09 -16.02
N TYR A 129 -8.90 2.00 -15.42
CA TYR A 129 -9.06 2.12 -13.98
C TYR A 129 -10.48 1.68 -13.60
N GLU A 130 -10.56 0.63 -12.80
CA GLU A 130 -11.80 0.04 -12.33
C GLU A 130 -12.19 0.69 -11.00
N ILE A 131 -13.38 1.31 -10.95
CA ILE A 131 -13.96 1.91 -9.76
C ILE A 131 -14.89 0.88 -9.15
N PHE A 132 -14.69 0.55 -7.88
CA PHE A 132 -15.52 -0.41 -7.16
C PHE A 132 -16.43 0.31 -6.17
N ILE A 133 -17.61 -0.25 -5.90
CA ILE A 133 -18.37 0.04 -4.68
C ILE A 133 -18.10 -1.09 -3.70
N THR A 134 -18.05 -0.74 -2.41
CA THR A 134 -18.04 -1.69 -1.30
C THR A 134 -19.05 -2.82 -1.52
N ASP A 135 -18.59 -4.07 -1.35
CA ASP A 135 -19.39 -5.30 -1.43
C ASP A 135 -19.86 -5.76 -2.83
N ASN A 136 -19.39 -5.14 -3.93
CA ASN A 136 -19.63 -5.65 -5.29
C ASN A 136 -18.32 -6.10 -5.97
N PRO A 137 -18.20 -7.37 -6.42
CA PRO A 137 -17.02 -7.83 -7.15
C PRO A 137 -16.91 -7.26 -8.57
N ALA A 138 -18.00 -6.73 -9.13
CA ALA A 138 -17.98 -6.03 -10.42
C ALA A 138 -17.69 -4.54 -10.21
N PRO A 139 -16.86 -3.91 -11.06
CA PRO A 139 -16.63 -2.48 -10.98
C PRO A 139 -17.91 -1.71 -11.27
N LEU A 140 -18.18 -0.68 -10.47
CA LEU A 140 -19.22 0.32 -10.69
C LEU A 140 -19.01 1.03 -12.03
N ASP A 141 -17.77 1.42 -12.30
CA ASP A 141 -17.38 2.11 -13.51
C ASP A 141 -15.97 1.74 -13.92
N VAL A 142 -15.65 1.89 -15.19
CA VAL A 142 -14.31 1.66 -15.73
C VAL A 142 -13.92 2.85 -16.58
N ILE A 143 -13.11 3.72 -16.00
CA ILE A 143 -12.55 4.87 -16.69
C ILE A 143 -11.40 4.39 -17.57
N ARG A 144 -11.40 4.81 -18.84
CA ARG A 144 -10.38 4.45 -19.82
C ARG A 144 -9.79 5.69 -20.45
N GLY A 145 -8.49 5.67 -20.68
CA GLY A 145 -7.80 6.75 -21.36
C GLY A 145 -6.35 6.41 -21.61
N TRP A 146 -5.64 7.36 -22.18
CA TRP A 146 -4.24 7.23 -22.58
C TRP A 146 -3.32 7.90 -21.57
N MET A 147 -2.17 7.29 -21.31
CA MET A 147 -1.11 7.86 -20.48
C MET A 147 0.25 7.59 -21.12
N PRO A 148 1.24 8.47 -20.93
CA PRO A 148 2.61 8.20 -21.35
C PRO A 148 3.15 6.92 -20.68
N LEU A 149 3.85 6.07 -21.44
CA LEU A 149 4.53 4.89 -20.89
C LEU A 149 5.58 5.27 -19.84
N THR A 150 6.11 6.49 -19.88
CA THR A 150 7.12 6.99 -18.95
C THR A 150 6.60 7.17 -17.52
N VAL A 151 5.29 7.23 -17.31
CA VAL A 151 4.69 7.31 -15.97
C VAL A 151 4.21 5.95 -15.45
N LEU A 152 4.45 4.86 -16.17
CA LEU A 152 4.02 3.51 -15.82
C LEU A 152 5.23 2.62 -15.55
N THR A 153 5.13 1.75 -14.54
CA THR A 153 6.14 0.72 -14.29
C THR A 153 5.51 -0.63 -13.99
N ARG A 154 6.21 -1.73 -14.29
CA ARG A 154 5.89 -3.07 -13.77
C ARG A 154 6.65 -3.43 -12.50
N ARG A 155 7.75 -2.72 -12.22
CA ARG A 155 8.67 -3.05 -11.14
C ARG A 155 8.20 -2.38 -9.85
N VAL A 156 7.95 -3.18 -8.82
CA VAL A 156 7.60 -2.72 -7.48
C VAL A 156 8.65 -3.23 -6.51
N VAL A 157 9.27 -2.32 -5.77
CA VAL A 157 10.23 -2.66 -4.71
C VAL A 157 9.57 -2.36 -3.37
N ARG A 158 9.34 -3.38 -2.56
CA ARG A 158 8.69 -3.26 -1.25
C ARG A 158 9.67 -3.51 -0.11
N HIS A 159 9.77 -2.57 0.80
CA HIS A 159 10.55 -2.70 2.03
C HIS A 159 9.65 -3.12 3.20
N LEU A 160 10.00 -4.21 3.85
CA LEU A 160 9.33 -4.76 5.02
C LEU A 160 10.05 -4.30 6.28
N PHE A 161 9.35 -3.64 7.20
CA PHE A 161 9.93 -3.06 8.40
C PHE A 161 9.33 -3.61 9.69
N HIS A 162 10.17 -3.79 10.69
CA HIS A 162 9.73 -4.03 12.07
C HIS A 162 9.69 -2.71 12.83
N LEU A 163 8.54 -2.44 13.43
CA LEU A 163 8.34 -1.33 14.35
C LEU A 163 7.87 -1.85 15.70
N ARG A 164 8.12 -1.08 16.76
CA ARG A 164 7.68 -1.40 18.11
C ARG A 164 6.89 -0.25 18.71
N ALA A 165 5.66 -0.54 19.11
CA ALA A 165 4.79 0.37 19.84
C ALA A 165 5.06 0.29 21.34
N SER A 166 4.64 1.33 22.06
CA SER A 166 4.61 1.32 23.53
C SER A 166 3.67 0.23 24.05
N PRO A 167 4.04 -0.47 25.15
CA PRO A 167 3.15 -1.43 25.80
C PRO A 167 1.88 -0.78 26.37
N PHE A 168 1.87 0.55 26.55
CA PHE A 168 0.72 1.31 27.06
C PHE A 168 -0.28 1.74 25.97
N THR A 169 -0.09 1.29 24.73
CA THR A 169 -1.05 1.54 23.64
C THR A 169 -2.36 0.80 23.94
N ALA A 170 -3.50 1.46 23.70
CA ALA A 170 -4.82 0.85 23.87
C ALA A 170 -4.96 -0.47 23.09
N ASP A 171 -5.81 -1.37 23.59
CA ASP A 171 -6.02 -2.68 22.96
C ASP A 171 -6.77 -2.60 21.63
N ARG A 172 -7.63 -1.58 21.49
CA ARG A 172 -8.42 -1.30 20.31
C ARG A 172 -8.67 0.20 20.21
N TRP A 173 -8.74 0.70 18.99
CA TRP A 173 -9.20 2.05 18.68
C TRP A 173 -9.66 2.09 17.22
N THR A 174 -10.25 3.21 16.82
CA THR A 174 -10.61 3.45 15.43
C THR A 174 -9.94 4.73 14.93
N LEU A 175 -9.70 4.77 13.62
CA LEU A 175 -9.16 5.95 12.94
C LEU A 175 -9.96 6.19 11.67
N ARG A 176 -10.34 7.44 11.45
CA ARG A 176 -10.98 7.85 10.20
C ARG A 176 -9.90 8.27 9.21
N SER A 177 -9.86 7.58 8.07
CA SER A 177 -9.02 7.97 6.94
C SER A 177 -9.56 9.21 6.24
N ASP A 178 -8.70 9.88 5.47
CA ASP A 178 -9.06 11.06 4.67
C ASP A 178 -10.15 10.77 3.61
N HIS A 179 -10.25 9.51 3.19
CA HIS A 179 -11.28 9.03 2.26
C HIS A 179 -12.61 8.68 2.97
N GLY A 180 -12.73 8.97 4.26
CA GLY A 180 -13.94 8.77 5.05
C GLY A 180 -14.16 7.35 5.56
N HIS A 181 -13.29 6.39 5.23
CA HIS A 181 -13.33 5.04 5.78
C HIS A 181 -12.88 5.03 7.24
N GLU A 182 -13.57 4.28 8.08
CA GLU A 182 -13.18 4.03 9.46
C GLU A 182 -12.44 2.70 9.56
N PHE A 183 -11.19 2.76 10.02
CA PHE A 183 -10.33 1.61 10.23
C PHE A 183 -10.41 1.19 11.69
N ALA A 184 -10.61 -0.11 11.94
CA ALA A 184 -10.69 -0.66 13.29
C ALA A 184 -9.41 -1.40 13.65
N MET A 185 -8.63 -0.84 14.58
CA MET A 185 -7.34 -1.36 15.02
C MET A 185 -7.52 -2.37 16.14
N ARG A 186 -6.71 -3.41 16.10
CA ARG A 186 -6.60 -4.39 17.18
C ARG A 186 -5.25 -5.08 17.17
N TRP A 187 -4.87 -5.56 18.34
CA TRP A 187 -3.73 -6.44 18.50
C TRP A 187 -4.14 -7.90 18.28
N VAL A 188 -3.27 -8.65 17.62
CA VAL A 188 -3.38 -10.11 17.45
C VAL A 188 -2.14 -10.78 17.98
N ASP A 189 -2.31 -11.98 18.53
CA ASP A 189 -1.19 -12.78 18.97
C ASP A 189 -0.32 -13.21 17.78
N LEU A 190 0.97 -12.85 17.80
CA LEU A 190 1.94 -13.18 16.76
C LEU A 190 2.23 -14.69 16.68
N THR A 191 1.85 -15.47 17.70
CA THR A 191 1.90 -16.94 17.70
C THR A 191 0.87 -17.55 16.73
N THR A 192 -0.21 -16.82 16.43
CA THR A 192 -1.26 -17.19 15.47
C THR A 192 -1.15 -16.43 14.15
N MET A 193 -1.61 -17.02 13.04
CA MET A 193 -1.69 -16.29 11.77
C MET A 193 -3.01 -15.53 11.74
N PRO A 194 -2.99 -14.18 11.69
CA PRO A 194 -4.21 -13.42 11.48
C PRO A 194 -4.77 -13.67 10.08
N ASP A 195 -6.09 -13.51 9.95
CA ASP A 195 -6.85 -13.56 8.70
C ASP A 195 -6.60 -12.30 7.86
N LEU A 196 -5.34 -12.09 7.47
CA LEU A 196 -4.91 -10.99 6.63
C LEU A 196 -5.35 -11.22 5.20
N VAL A 197 -5.54 -10.13 4.44
CA VAL A 197 -5.62 -10.22 2.99
C VAL A 197 -4.42 -11.01 2.43
N PRO A 198 -4.60 -11.83 1.37
CA PRO A 198 -3.61 -12.84 0.98
C PRO A 198 -2.18 -12.30 0.83
N GLN A 199 -2.03 -11.16 0.15
CA GLN A 199 -0.71 -10.54 -0.06
C GLN A 199 -0.02 -10.14 1.26
N HIS A 200 -0.77 -9.67 2.26
CA HIS A 200 -0.20 -9.29 3.56
C HIS A 200 0.13 -10.52 4.40
N ALA A 201 -0.63 -11.61 4.27
CA ALA A 201 -0.31 -12.89 4.89
C ALA A 201 1.02 -13.46 4.36
N GLU A 202 1.25 -13.38 3.04
CA GLU A 202 2.49 -13.79 2.40
C GLU A 202 3.69 -12.99 2.95
N TRP A 203 3.59 -11.67 3.05
CA TRP A 203 4.67 -10.86 3.62
C TRP A 203 4.93 -11.19 5.09
N LEU A 204 3.88 -11.43 5.89
CA LEU A 204 4.05 -11.84 7.28
C LEU A 204 4.79 -13.17 7.35
N MET A 205 4.45 -14.15 6.52
CA MET A 205 5.13 -15.45 6.49
C MET A 205 6.63 -15.32 6.24
N LEU A 206 7.06 -14.38 5.38
CA LEU A 206 8.48 -14.16 5.07
C LEU A 206 9.31 -13.68 6.27
N VAL A 207 8.70 -12.96 7.22
CA VAL A 207 9.43 -12.26 8.29
C VAL A 207 9.03 -12.67 9.70
N ARG A 208 8.03 -13.54 9.86
CA ARG A 208 7.42 -13.87 11.15
C ARG A 208 8.40 -14.36 12.20
N ASP A 209 9.36 -15.20 11.82
CA ASP A 209 10.35 -15.74 12.76
C ASP A 209 11.26 -14.64 13.29
N ARG A 210 11.64 -13.68 12.44
CA ARG A 210 12.43 -12.50 12.84
C ARG A 210 11.64 -11.53 13.70
N LEU A 211 10.31 -11.52 13.58
CA LEU A 211 9.42 -10.75 14.46
C LEU A 211 9.21 -11.42 15.81
N ARG A 212 9.56 -12.70 15.98
CA ARG A 212 9.45 -13.43 17.26
C ARG A 212 10.74 -13.45 18.07
N ALA A 213 11.89 -13.40 17.40
CA ALA A 213 13.21 -13.24 18.00
C ALA A 213 13.34 -11.92 18.80
#